data_AF-A0A2P6P9E8-F1
#
_entry.id   AF-A0A2P6P9E8-F1
#
_cell.length_a   1.000
_cell.length_b   1.000
_cell.length_c   1.000
_cell.angle_alpha   90.00
_cell.angle_beta   90.00
_cell.angle_gamma   90.00
#
_symmetry.space_group_name_H-M   'P 1'
#
loop_
_entity.id
_entity.type
_entity.pdbx_description
1 polymer ?
#
loop_
_entity_poly.entity_id
_entity_poly.type
_entity_poly.pdbx_seq_one_letter_code
_entity_poly.pdbx_strand_id
1 'polypeptide(L)' 'MIIDALLRDQYSINAARKIAKLADSCLNKNARDRPTMNQVVEILKQAIQDSQKGTNSVNNNFGASGSKLGKKNPKLR' A
#
# COMPACT_ATOMS: atom_id res chain seq x y z
N MET A 1 -1.62 -9.63 2.16
CA MET A 1 -1.73 -9.46 0.70
C MET A 1 -1.67 -10.86 0.11
N ILE A 2 -2.81 -11.33 -0.39
CA ILE A 2 -2.92 -12.60 -1.11
C ILE A 2 -2.83 -12.25 -2.59
N ILE A 3 -2.00 -12.97 -3.34
CA ILE A 3 -1.86 -12.81 -4.79
C ILE A 3 -2.24 -14.14 -5.44
N ASP A 4 -2.87 -14.06 -6.61
CA ASP A 4 -3.27 -15.24 -7.36
C ASP A 4 -2.01 -16.05 -7.75
N ALA A 5 -1.99 -17.31 -7.30
CA ALA A 5 -0.90 -18.24 -7.49
C ALA A 5 -0.63 -18.56 -8.98
N LEU A 6 -1.63 -18.35 -9.85
CA LEU A 6 -1.48 -18.56 -11.29
C LEU A 6 -0.63 -17.49 -11.97
N LEU A 7 -0.39 -16.33 -11.34
CA LEU A 7 0.48 -15.31 -11.93
C LEU A 7 1.96 -15.72 -11.93
N ARG A 8 2.37 -16.73 -11.15
CA ARG A 8 3.71 -17.37 -11.18
C ARG A 8 4.86 -16.37 -11.37
N ASP A 9 4.92 -15.34 -10.52
CA ASP A 9 5.94 -14.28 -10.52
C ASP A 9 6.03 -13.42 -11.80
N GLN A 10 5.05 -13.51 -12.71
CA GLN A 10 4.94 -12.66 -13.90
C GLN A 10 4.31 -11.30 -13.57
N TYR A 11 4.72 -10.70 -12.45
CA TYR A 11 4.26 -9.39 -12.03
C TYR A 11 5.31 -8.68 -11.20
N SER A 12 5.36 -7.35 -11.32
CA SER A 12 6.18 -6.52 -10.43
C SER A 12 5.51 -6.43 -9.06
N ILE A 13 6.25 -6.77 -8.01
CA ILE A 13 5.77 -6.67 -6.62
C ILE A 13 5.31 -5.24 -6.29
N ASN A 14 6.01 -4.24 -6.83
CA ASN A 14 5.66 -2.83 -6.63
C ASN A 14 4.34 -2.48 -7.31
N ALA A 15 4.16 -2.93 -8.56
CA ALA A 15 2.91 -2.75 -9.28
C ALA A 15 1.76 -3.46 -8.56
N ALA A 16 1.93 -4.72 -8.16
CA ALA A 16 0.91 -5.48 -7.42
C ALA A 16 0.51 -4.79 -6.10
N ARG A 17 1.48 -4.26 -5.35
CA ARG A 17 1.20 -3.50 -4.12
C ARG A 17 0.42 -2.22 -4.40
N LYS A 18 0.74 -1.51 -5.49
CA LYS A 18 0.01 -0.30 -5.90
C LYS A 18 -1.43 -0.64 -6.28
N ILE A 19 -1.64 -1.72 -7.02
CA ILE A 19 -2.99 -2.22 -7.39
C ILE A 19 -3.78 -2.66 -6.15
N ALA A 20 -3.17 -3.39 -5.22
CA ALA A 20 -3.84 -3.81 -3.98
C ALA A 20 -4.34 -2.61 -3.17
N LYS A 21 -3.49 -1.59 -2.99
CA LYS A 21 -3.89 -0.34 -2.31
C LYS A 21 -5.02 0.38 -3.03
N LEU A 22 -5.01 0.40 -4.36
CA LEU A 22 -6.09 1.00 -5.14
C LEU A 22 -7.41 0.26 -4.91
N ALA A 23 -7.38 -1.09 -4.92
CA ALA A 23 -8.55 -1.90 -4.66
C ALA A 23 -9.13 -1.66 -3.26
N ASP A 24 -8.28 -1.56 -2.23
CA ASP A 24 -8.70 -1.23 -0.87
C ASP A 24 -9.41 0.13 -0.80
N SER A 25 -8.87 1.15 -1.49
CA SER A 25 -9.49 2.48 -1.57
C SER A 25 -10.82 2.45 -2.32
N CYS A 26 -10.94 1.67 -3.40
CA CYS A 26 -12.19 1.51 -4.15
C CYS A 26 -13.29 0.83 -3.31
N LEU A 27 -12.91 -0.12 -2.46
CA LEU A 27 -13.82 -0.88 -1.59
C LEU A 27 -14.07 -0.21 -0.23
N ASN A 28 -13.57 1.01 -0.03
CA ASN A 28 -13.77 1.73 1.23
C ASN A 28 -15.28 1.86 1.55
N LYS A 29 -15.65 1.59 2.80
CA LYS A 29 -17.04 1.71 3.28
C LYS A 29 -17.58 3.13 3.13
N ASN A 30 -16.70 4.11 3.33
CA ASN A 30 -17.04 5.52 3.16
C ASN A 30 -16.99 5.89 1.68
N ALA A 31 -18.13 6.25 1.09
CA ALA A 31 -18.21 6.63 -0.32
C ALA A 31 -17.36 7.86 -0.68
N ARG A 32 -17.15 8.79 0.28
CA ARG A 32 -16.37 10.02 0.07
C ARG A 32 -14.86 9.77 -0.01
N ASP A 33 -14.40 8.68 0.58
CA ASP A 33 -12.99 8.29 0.58
C ASP A 33 -12.64 7.42 -0.64
N ARG A 34 -13.65 7.02 -1.44
CA ARG A 34 -13.43 6.27 -2.67
C ARG A 34 -12.81 7.18 -3.73
N PRO A 35 -11.82 6.69 -4.47
CA PRO A 35 -11.21 7.47 -5.54
C PRO A 35 -12.21 7.71 -6.68
N THR A 36 -12.02 8.82 -7.39
CA THR A 36 -12.76 9.07 -8.64
C THR A 36 -12.22 8.15 -9.75
N MET A 37 -13.05 7.86 -10.77
CA MET A 37 -12.60 7.03 -11.89
C MET A 37 -11.37 7.60 -12.61
N ASN A 38 -11.20 8.93 -12.64
CA ASN A 38 -10.00 9.55 -13.20
C ASN A 38 -8.76 9.16 -12.40
N GLN A 39 -8.81 9.26 -11.06
CA GLN A 39 -7.71 8.84 -10.18
C GLN A 39 -7.42 7.35 -10.31
N VAL A 40 -8.46 6.52 -10.42
CA VAL A 40 -8.31 5.07 -10.66
C VAL A 40 -7.50 4.82 -11.93
N VAL A 41 -7.88 5.45 -13.05
CA VAL A 41 -7.19 5.28 -14.33
C VAL A 41 -5.75 5.78 -14.29
N GLU A 42 -5.48 6.90 -13.62
CA GLU A 42 -4.12 7.42 -13.45
C GLU A 42 -3.22 6.44 -12.68
N ILE A 43 -3.72 5.89 -11.57
CA ILE A 43 -2.96 4.94 -10.75
C ILE A 43 -2.72 3.62 -11.51
N LEU A 44 -3.71 3.16 -12.29
CA LEU A 44 -3.54 1.98 -13.15
C LEU A 44 -2.47 2.20 -14.21
N LYS A 45 -2.47 3.36 -14.88
CA LYS A 45 -1.41 3.73 -15.85
C LYS A 45 -0.03 3.70 -15.19
N GLN A 46 0.10 4.27 -13.99
CA GLN A 46 1.36 4.23 -13.25
C GLN A 46 1.79 2.81 -12.90
N ALA A 47 0.87 1.94 -12.46
CA ALA A 47 1.19 0.55 -12.14
C ALA A 47 1.71 -0.23 -13.36
N ILE A 48 1.18 0.05 -14.56
CA ILE A 48 1.69 -0.51 -15.81
C ILE A 48 3.11 -0.02 -16.07
N GLN A 49 3.39 1.29 -15.92
CA GLN A 49 4.75 1.82 -16.07
C GLN A 49 5.72 1.20 -15.05
N ASP A 50 5.31 1.06 -13.79
CA ASP A 50 6.11 0.45 -12.71
C ASP A 50 6.37 -1.06 -12.95
N SER A 51 5.52 -1.73 -13.72
CA SER A 51 5.71 -3.13 -14.11
C SER A 51 6.77 -3.29 -15.21
N GLN A 52 6.92 -2.30 -16.09
CA GLN A 52 7.88 -2.31 -17.20
C GLN A 52 9.28 -1.83 -16.78
N LYS A 53 9.37 -1.01 -15.73
CA LYS A 53 10.61 -0.33 -15.31
C LYS A 53 11.56 -1.20 -14.45
N GLY A 54 11.67 -2.49 -14.76
CA GLY A 54 12.48 -3.52 -14.10
C GLY A 54 13.47 -3.05 -13.02
N THR A 55 13.20 -3.46 -11.77
CA THR A 55 14.12 -3.59 -10.63
C THR A 55 15.32 -2.63 -10.58
N ASN A 56 15.18 -1.48 -9.90
CA ASN A 56 16.35 -0.83 -9.29
C ASN A 56 15.98 -0.21 -7.93
N SER A 57 16.68 -0.68 -6.90
CA SER A 57 16.66 -0.31 -5.48
C SER A 57 15.45 -0.72 -4.62
N VAL A 58 15.65 -1.85 -3.94
CA VAL A 58 15.10 -2.10 -2.59
C VAL A 58 15.48 -0.92 -1.69
N ASN A 59 14.49 -0.26 -1.09
CA ASN A 59 14.66 0.46 0.16
C ASN A 59 13.49 0.09 1.07
N ASN A 60 13.71 -0.95 1.86
CA ASN A 60 12.85 -1.35 2.97
C ASN A 60 12.99 -0.31 4.08
N ASN A 61 12.07 0.66 4.16
CA ASN A 61 11.85 1.40 5.40
C ASN A 61 10.62 0.83 6.10
N PHE A 62 10.89 -0.19 6.91
CA PHE A 62 10.08 -0.56 8.06
C PHE A 62 9.98 0.65 8.98
N GLY A 63 8.76 1.02 9.36
CA GLY A 63 8.48 2.16 10.22
C GLY A 63 7.03 2.16 10.68
N ALA A 64 6.58 1.04 11.26
CA ALA A 64 5.43 1.06 12.13
C ALA A 64 5.79 1.86 13.38
N SER A 65 5.60 3.17 13.34
CA SER A 65 5.65 4.02 14.53
C SER A 65 4.34 3.85 15.30
N GLY A 66 4.21 2.72 15.99
CA GLY A 66 3.32 2.62 17.14
C GLY A 66 3.94 3.41 18.29
N SER A 67 3.39 4.59 18.59
CA SER A 67 3.80 5.37 19.76
C SER A 67 3.33 4.69 21.04
N LYS A 68 4.31 4.57 21.95
CA LYS A 68 4.34 3.76 23.16
C LYS A 68 3.33 4.18 24.25
N LEU A 69 2.80 3.15 24.90
CA LEU A 69 2.38 3.01 26.30
C LEU A 69 2.87 4.11 27.27
N GLY A 70 1.93 4.89 27.82
CA GLY A 70 2.17 5.84 28.91
C GLY A 70 2.47 5.12 30.23
N LYS A 71 3.65 5.39 30.80
CA LYS A 71 4.07 4.91 32.13
C LYS A 71 3.50 5.86 33.20
N LYS A 72 2.66 5.35 34.10
CA LYS A 72 2.24 6.05 35.32
C LYS A 72 3.39 6.00 36.34
N ASN A 73 3.90 7.15 36.76
CA ASN A 73 4.86 7.23 37.88
C ASN A 73 4.08 7.40 39.20
N PRO A 74 4.43 6.67 40.28
CA PRO A 74 3.83 6.87 41.60
C PRO A 74 4.41 8.10 42.32
N LYS A 75 3.57 8.72 43.17
CA LYS A 75 3.81 9.95 43.94
C LYS A 75 5.06 9.87 44.84
N LEU A 76 5.77 10.99 44.94
CA LEU A 76 6.62 11.30 46.09
C LEU A 76 6.61 12.82 46.36
N ARG A 77 5.74 13.27 47.27
CA ARG A 77 5.98 14.31 48.27
C ARG A 77 4.80 14.36 49.24
#